data_AF-A0A0V8GFH6-F1
#
_entry.id   AF-A0A0V8GFH6-F1
#
_cell.length_a   1.000
_cell.length_b   1.000
_cell.length_c   1.000
_cell.angle_alpha   90.00
_cell.angle_beta   90.00
_cell.angle_gamma   90.00
#
_symmetry.space_group_name_H-M   'P 1'
#
loop_
_entity.id
_entity.type
_entity.pdbx_description
1 polymer ?
#
loop_
_entity_poly.entity_id
_entity_poly.type
_entity_poly.pdbx_seq_one_letter_code
_entity_poly.pdbx_strand_id
1 'polypeptide(L)' 'MKQVIEAFRRQDAEQRIPVLRLEIDYELSTLFDAIQANDQAAMSASKDRLDKYRQEMLRLEA' A
#
# COMPACT_ATOMS: atom_id res chain seq x y z
N MET A 1 -26.17 7.25 -15.38
CA MET A 1 -25.27 6.09 -15.20
C MET A 1 -23.82 6.47 -14.85
N LYS A 2 -23.20 7.51 -15.43
CA LYS A 2 -21.82 7.92 -15.10
C LYS A 2 -21.61 8.36 -13.63
N GLN A 3 -22.52 9.16 -13.08
CA GLN A 3 -22.43 9.65 -11.69
C GLN A 3 -22.46 8.52 -10.64
N VAL A 4 -23.20 7.45 -10.92
CA VAL A 4 -23.32 6.31 -10.00
C VAL A 4 -22.00 5.52 -9.95
N ILE A 5 -21.33 5.34 -11.10
CA ILE A 5 -20.03 4.65 -11.19
C ILE A 5 -18.93 5.43 -10.45
N GLU A 6 -18.93 6.76 -10.56
CA GLU A 6 -17.97 7.61 -9.83
C GLU A 6 -18.20 7.59 -8.31
N ALA A 7 -19.46 7.56 -7.86
CA ALA A 7 -19.78 7.44 -6.44
C ALA A 7 -19.32 6.10 -5.85
N PHE A 8 -19.53 4.99 -6.57
CA PHE A 8 -19.03 3.67 -6.14
C PHE A 8 -17.49 3.64 -6.07
N ARG A 9 -16.78 4.16 -7.07
CA ARG A 9 -15.30 4.21 -7.06
C ARG A 9 -14.76 5.02 -5.88
N ARG A 10 -15.40 6.13 -5.51
CA ARG A 10 -15.03 6.93 -4.34
C ARG A 10 -15.22 6.14 -3.04
N GLN A 11 -16.36 5.47 -2.89
CA GLN A 11 -16.63 4.68 -1.70
C GLN A 11 -15.64 3.51 -1.55
N ASP A 12 -15.29 2.85 -2.64
CA ASP A 12 -14.27 1.79 -2.65
C ASP A 12 -12.89 2.33 -2.26
N ALA A 13 -12.51 3.50 -2.78
CA ALA A 13 -11.25 4.16 -2.42
C ALA A 13 -11.22 4.58 -0.94
N GLU A 14 -12.31 5.16 -0.42
CA GLU A 14 -12.46 5.53 0.99
C GLU A 14 -12.31 4.32 1.94
N GLN A 15 -12.75 3.13 1.51
CA GLN A 15 -12.57 1.89 2.27
C GLN A 15 -11.17 1.28 2.10
N ARG A 16 -10.58 1.38 0.91
CA ARG A 16 -9.28 0.77 0.62
C ARG A 16 -8.11 1.54 1.21
N ILE A 17 -8.13 2.87 1.18
CA ILE A 17 -7.06 3.73 1.71
C ILE A 17 -6.66 3.39 3.15
N PRO A 18 -7.57 3.26 4.14
CA PRO A 18 -7.18 2.91 5.51
C PRO A 18 -6.59 1.51 5.61
N VAL A 19 -7.06 0.54 4.83
CA VAL A 19 -6.48 -0.82 4.80
C VAL A 19 -5.09 -0.79 4.20
N LEU A 20 -4.90 -0.08 3.09
CA LEU A 20 -3.61 0.07 2.42
C LEU A 20 -2.59 0.77 3.33
N ARG A 21 -3.01 1.72 4.16
CA ARG A 21 -2.14 2.32 5.20
C ARG A 21 -1.65 1.28 6.20
N LEU A 22 -2.53 0.42 6.69
CA LEU A 22 -2.15 -0.67 7.61
C LEU A 22 -1.17 -1.66 6.95
N GLU A 23 -1.37 -1.99 5.67
CA GLU A 23 -0.45 -2.84 4.91
C GLU A 23 0.93 -2.19 4.74
N ILE A 24 0.98 -0.88 4.50
CA ILE A 24 2.24 -0.11 4.44
C ILE A 24 2.93 -0.13 5.80
N ASP A 25 2.22 0.15 6.90
CA ASP A 25 2.79 0.16 8.25
C ASP A 25 3.35 -1.23 8.64
N TYR A 26 2.64 -2.29 8.24
CA TYR A 26 3.09 -3.67 8.43
C TYR A 26 4.37 -3.98 7.62
N GLU A 27 4.41 -3.61 6.34
CA GLU A 27 5.56 -3.87 5.49
C GLU A 27 6.78 -3.02 5.90
N LEU A 28 6.56 -1.79 6.41
CA LEU A 28 7.63 -0.97 6.99
C LEU A 28 8.21 -1.63 8.25
N SER A 29 7.37 -2.24 9.09
CA SER A 29 7.83 -3.02 10.25
C SER A 29 8.64 -4.24 9.81
N THR A 30 8.18 -4.96 8.78
CA THR A 30 8.89 -6.08 8.17
C THR A 30 10.25 -5.65 7.60
N LEU A 31 10.30 -4.50 6.91
CA LEU A 31 11.53 -3.93 6.38
C LEU A 31 12.50 -3.54 7.51
N PHE A 32 11.99 -2.98 8.61
CA PHE A 32 12.81 -2.65 9.77
C PHE A 32 13.49 -3.91 10.34
N ASP A 33 12.74 -4.99 10.54
CA ASP A 33 13.29 -6.25 11.03
C ASP A 33 14.35 -6.84 10.07
N ALA A 34 14.09 -6.79 8.76
CA ALA A 34 15.04 -7.23 7.74
C ALA A 34 16.35 -6.40 7.78
N ILE A 35 16.25 -5.09 8.01
CA ILE A 35 17.42 -4.21 8.19
C ILE A 35 18.20 -4.61 9.45
N GLN A 36 17.53 -4.85 10.57
CA GLN A 36 18.18 -5.29 11.81
C GLN A 36 18.92 -6.63 11.62
N ALA A 37 18.33 -7.53 10.84
CA ALA A 37 18.93 -8.83 10.51
C ALA A 37 20.00 -8.78 9.41
N ASN A 38 20.22 -7.63 8.76
CA ASN A 38 21.02 -7.50 7.54
C ASN A 38 20.59 -8.47 6.40
N ASP A 39 19.33 -8.86 6.37
CA ASP A 39 18.78 -9.74 5.33
C ASP A 39 18.47 -8.94 4.07
N GLN A 40 19.44 -8.91 3.15
CA GLN A 40 19.33 -8.16 1.90
C GLN A 40 18.20 -8.65 0.99
N ALA A 41 17.88 -9.96 1.02
CA ALA A 41 16.81 -10.51 0.21
C ALA A 41 15.45 -10.07 0.73
N ALA A 42 15.24 -10.16 2.05
CA ALA A 42 14.02 -9.68 2.70
C ALA A 42 13.86 -8.16 2.55
N MET A 43 14.95 -7.40 2.67
CA MET A 43 14.94 -5.95 2.43
C MET A 43 14.50 -5.60 1.00
N SER A 44 15.03 -6.29 -0.01
CA SER A 44 14.65 -6.05 -1.42
C SER A 44 13.18 -6.37 -1.65
N ALA A 45 12.72 -7.54 -1.19
CA ALA A 45 11.34 -7.97 -1.34
C ALA A 45 10.36 -7.00 -0.65
N SER A 46 10.72 -6.48 0.53
CA SER A 46 9.88 -5.55 1.27
C SER A 46 9.79 -4.19 0.57
N LYS A 47 10.89 -3.70 0.01
CA LYS A 47 10.90 -2.47 -0.80
C LYS A 47 10.06 -2.60 -2.07
N ASP A 48 10.12 -3.75 -2.74
CA ASP A 48 9.30 -4.02 -3.93
C ASP A 48 7.80 -4.05 -3.60
N ARG A 49 7.42 -4.56 -2.43
CA ARG A 49 6.03 -4.52 -1.95
C ARG A 49 5.58 -3.09 -1.61
N LEU A 50 6.42 -2.33 -0.89
CA LEU A 50 6.14 -0.93 -0.57
C LEU A 50 5.96 -0.07 -1.81
N ASP A 51 6.72 -0.31 -2.88
CA ASP A 51 6.55 0.42 -4.14
C ASP A 51 5.19 0.14 -4.79
N LYS A 52 4.74 -1.13 -4.76
CA LYS A 52 3.39 -1.49 -5.25
C LYS A 52 2.29 -0.82 -4.44
N TYR A 53 2.42 -0.79 -3.11
CA TYR A 53 1.45 -0.09 -2.25
C TYR A 53 1.43 1.41 -2.52
N ARG A 54 2.59 2.03 -2.72
CA ARG A 54 2.68 3.44 -3.12
C ARG A 54 1.97 3.70 -4.46
N GLN A 55 2.18 2.87 -5.46
CA GLN A 55 1.52 3.00 -6.77
C GLN A 55 -0.01 2.80 -6.66
N GLU A 56 -0.47 1.92 -5.78
CA GLU A 56 -1.89 1.78 -5.48
C GLU A 56 -2.45 3.04 -4.80
N MET A 57 -1.77 3.55 -3.77
CA MET A 57 -2.19 4.77 -3.05
C MET A 57 -2.36 5.96 -3.99
N LEU A 58 -1.37 6.21 -4.86
CA LEU A 58 -1.43 7.29 -5.84
C LEU A 58 -2.61 7.16 -6.82
N ARG A 59 -3.06 5.93 -7.12
CA ARG A 59 -4.23 5.70 -7.97
C ARG A 59 -5.55 5.90 -7.25
N LEU A 60 -5.57 5.71 -5.93
CA LEU A 60 -6.76 5.90 -5.09
C LEU A 60 -6.95 7.36 -4.68
N GLU A 61 -5.86 8.13 -4.59
CA GLU A 61 -5.87 9.56 -4.24
C GLU A 61 -6.06 10.50 -5.45
N ALA A 62 -5.93 9.98 -6.69
CA ALA A 62 -6.08 10.73 -7.94
C ALA A 62 -7.55 10.87 -8.39
#